data_AF-A0A1Y1HRC6-F1
#
_entry.id   AF-A0A1Y1HRC6-F1
#
_cell.length_a   1.000
_cell.length_b   1.000
_cell.length_c   1.000
_cell.angle_alpha   90.00
_cell.angle_beta   90.00
_cell.angle_gamma   90.00
#
_symmetry.space_group_name_H-M   'P 1'
#
loop_
_entity.id
_entity.type
_entity.pdbx_description
1 polymer ?
#
loop_
_entity_poly.entity_id
_entity_poly.type
_entity_poly.pdbx_seq_one_letter_code
_entity_poly.pdbx_strand_id
1 'polypeptide(L)'
;MARSSSSKLASLVALVILACFLVAAEAYTLNDNTNIRRCGDSDNFCRPSTYCANNCCCPVIKTLPRGTNFNIYCYSNGQSINGDARWLYGKAADGTVGWLADYYVSCGGLCPASPCL
;
A
#
# COMPACT_ATOMS: atom_id res chain seq x y z
N MET A 1 26.41 -51.79 28.57
CA MET A 1 26.88 -51.59 27.18
C MET A 1 25.65 -51.51 26.26
N ALA A 2 25.56 -50.44 25.46
CA ALA A 2 24.75 -50.24 24.23
C ALA A 2 23.19 -50.30 24.32
N ARG A 3 22.49 -49.14 24.17
CA ARG A 3 21.79 -48.58 22.97
C ARG A 3 20.39 -49.20 22.73
N SER A 4 19.23 -48.53 22.90
CA SER A 4 18.67 -47.25 22.40
C SER A 4 18.22 -47.24 20.93
N SER A 5 16.95 -46.79 20.72
CA SER A 5 16.29 -46.25 19.51
C SER A 5 15.71 -47.28 18.51
N SER A 6 14.48 -47.17 17.99
CA SER A 6 13.84 -45.96 17.46
C SER A 6 12.30 -46.05 17.42
N SER A 7 11.63 -45.27 18.26
CA SER A 7 10.25 -44.80 18.05
C SER A 7 10.30 -43.47 17.26
N LYS A 8 10.59 -43.53 15.95
CA LYS A 8 10.75 -42.35 15.08
C LYS A 8 9.60 -42.17 14.07
N LEU A 9 8.35 -42.42 14.48
CA LEU A 9 7.20 -42.29 13.55
C LEU A 9 6.13 -41.29 14.00
N ALA A 10 6.19 -40.74 15.21
CA ALA A 10 5.13 -39.87 15.74
C ALA A 10 5.48 -38.38 15.86
N SER A 11 6.69 -37.95 15.49
CA SER A 11 7.15 -36.59 15.78
C SER A 11 7.81 -35.91 14.57
N LEU A 12 7.05 -35.76 13.49
CA LEU A 12 7.47 -34.93 12.34
C LEU A 12 6.31 -34.26 11.58
N VAL A 13 5.06 -34.50 11.97
CA VAL A 13 3.88 -33.92 11.27
C VAL A 13 3.50 -32.53 11.79
N ALA A 14 4.02 -32.10 12.93
CA ALA A 14 3.59 -30.85 13.58
C ALA A 14 4.44 -29.60 13.27
N LEU A 15 5.48 -29.69 12.43
CA LEU A 15 6.48 -28.60 12.30
C LEU A 15 6.62 -27.99 10.89
N VAL A 16 5.87 -28.45 9.89
CA VAL A 16 6.08 -28.01 8.49
C VAL A 16 4.95 -27.17 7.89
N ILE A 17 3.81 -26.99 8.60
CA ILE A 17 2.70 -26.18 8.07
C ILE A 17 2.40 -24.98 8.98
N LEU A 18 3.44 -24.26 9.34
CA LEU A 18 3.31 -22.82 9.63
C LEU A 18 4.33 -22.05 8.78
N ALA A 19 4.55 -22.52 7.55
CA ALA A 19 5.21 -21.74 6.52
C ALA A 19 4.25 -20.62 6.10
N CYS A 20 4.29 -19.53 6.87
CA CYS A 20 4.37 -18.18 6.33
C CYS A 20 3.42 -17.87 5.16
N PHE A 21 2.11 -17.99 5.37
CA PHE A 21 1.16 -17.12 4.66
C PHE A 21 1.11 -15.75 5.34
N LEU A 22 2.29 -15.17 5.62
CA LEU A 22 2.41 -13.72 5.70
C LEU A 22 2.44 -13.29 4.23
N VAL A 23 1.25 -13.10 3.64
CA VAL A 23 1.15 -12.18 2.52
C VAL A 23 1.54 -10.83 3.13
N ALA A 24 2.83 -10.54 3.13
CA ALA A 24 3.32 -9.23 3.50
C ALA A 24 2.65 -8.32 2.47
N ALA A 25 1.64 -7.59 2.92
CA ALA A 25 1.11 -6.53 2.10
C ALA A 25 2.30 -5.63 1.77
N GLU A 26 2.64 -5.53 0.49
CA GLU A 26 3.82 -4.79 0.08
C GLU A 26 3.57 -3.34 0.47
N ALA A 27 4.27 -2.91 1.51
CA ALA A 27 4.22 -1.55 1.99
C ALA A 27 5.34 -0.80 1.28
N TYR A 28 4.97 0.24 0.56
CA TYR A 28 5.91 1.05 -0.19
C TYR A 28 6.24 2.31 0.58
N THR A 29 7.47 2.79 0.45
CA THR A 29 7.95 3.97 1.15
C THR A 29 7.65 5.24 0.36
N LEU A 30 7.22 6.29 1.06
CA LEU A 30 7.03 7.61 0.47
C LEU A 30 8.38 8.28 0.17
N ASN A 31 8.53 8.84 -1.03
CA ASN A 31 9.75 9.53 -1.47
C ASN A 31 9.82 11.01 -1.02
N ASP A 32 8.68 11.59 -0.62
CA ASP A 32 8.53 12.95 -0.12
C ASP A 32 7.38 13.05 0.91
N ASN A 33 7.26 14.19 1.58
CA ASN A 33 6.10 14.53 2.40
C ASN A 33 4.87 14.69 1.51
N THR A 34 3.80 13.97 1.81
CA THR A 34 2.59 14.01 0.99
C THR A 34 1.31 13.86 1.82
N ASN A 35 0.18 14.18 1.21
CA ASN A 35 -1.12 14.19 1.87
C ASN A 35 -1.90 12.94 1.50
N ILE A 36 -2.37 12.21 2.52
CA ILE A 36 -3.46 11.26 2.34
C ILE A 36 -4.78 12.03 2.35
N ARG A 37 -5.64 11.77 1.37
CA ARG A 37 -6.82 12.57 1.05
C ARG A 37 -8.09 11.73 1.03
N ARG A 38 -9.21 12.39 1.32
CA ARG A 38 -10.56 11.81 1.24
C ARG A 38 -11.17 12.19 -0.12
N CYS A 39 -11.00 11.35 -1.13
CA CYS A 39 -11.58 11.56 -2.46
C CYS A 39 -12.91 10.82 -2.70
N GLY A 40 -13.44 10.09 -1.70
CA GLY A 40 -14.63 9.23 -1.88
C GLY A 40 -14.28 7.90 -2.58
N ASP A 41 -15.31 7.21 -3.10
CA ASP A 41 -15.14 6.15 -4.10
C ASP A 41 -14.60 6.80 -5.37
N SER A 42 -13.78 6.08 -6.15
CA SER A 42 -12.90 6.55 -7.25
C SER A 42 -13.45 7.54 -8.30
N ASP A 43 -14.71 7.94 -8.25
CA ASP A 43 -15.39 8.83 -9.20
C ASP A 43 -15.41 10.31 -8.74
N ASN A 44 -15.08 10.58 -7.48
CA ASN A 44 -14.99 11.94 -6.92
C ASN A 44 -13.55 12.50 -6.92
N PHE A 45 -12.61 11.83 -7.60
CA PHE A 45 -11.40 12.52 -8.03
C PHE A 45 -11.83 13.68 -8.91
N CYS A 46 -11.54 14.90 -8.48
CA CYS A 46 -11.79 16.11 -9.26
C CYS A 46 -11.41 15.82 -10.70
N ARG A 47 -12.36 16.05 -11.61
CA ARG A 47 -12.31 15.61 -13.00
C ARG A 47 -10.86 15.67 -13.54
N PRO A 48 -10.39 14.61 -14.23
CA PRO A 48 -8.96 14.35 -14.52
C PRO A 48 -8.23 15.43 -15.35
N SER A 49 -8.83 16.58 -15.64
CA SER A 49 -8.30 17.62 -16.52
C SER A 49 -7.53 18.74 -15.83
N THR A 50 -7.23 18.66 -14.53
CA THR A 50 -6.52 19.74 -13.81
C THR A 50 -5.30 19.24 -13.04
N TYR A 51 -4.20 20.00 -13.13
CA TYR A 51 -2.98 19.81 -12.36
C TYR A 51 -3.17 20.38 -10.96
N CYS A 52 -2.97 19.59 -9.90
CA CYS A 52 -3.13 20.06 -8.52
C CYS A 52 -1.79 20.00 -7.75
N ALA A 53 -1.06 21.12 -7.70
CA ALA A 53 0.17 21.21 -6.91
C ALA A 53 -0.10 21.32 -5.41
N ASN A 54 -1.17 22.03 -5.03
CA ASN A 54 -1.44 22.43 -3.64
C ASN A 54 -2.93 22.36 -3.24
N ASN A 55 -3.86 22.57 -4.18
CA ASN A 55 -5.30 22.64 -3.90
C ASN A 55 -6.11 21.60 -4.70
N CYS A 56 -5.88 20.32 -4.43
CA CYS A 56 -6.71 19.25 -4.98
C CYS A 56 -8.09 19.30 -4.29
N CYS A 57 -9.19 19.05 -5.02
CA CYS A 57 -10.56 19.15 -4.48
C CYS A 57 -10.88 18.14 -3.37
N CYS A 58 -10.02 17.13 -3.17
CA CYS A 58 -10.16 16.19 -2.07
C CYS A 58 -9.58 16.78 -0.78
N PRO A 59 -10.37 16.86 0.32
CA PRO A 59 -9.88 17.26 1.62
C PRO A 59 -8.67 16.43 2.06
N VAL A 60 -7.67 17.11 2.65
CA VAL A 60 -6.54 16.46 3.30
C VAL A 60 -7.04 15.80 4.59
N ILE A 61 -6.80 14.49 4.72
CA ILE A 61 -7.03 13.76 5.97
C ILE A 61 -5.82 13.95 6.88
N LYS A 62 -4.63 13.72 6.33
CA LYS A 62 -3.36 13.78 7.07
C LYS A 62 -2.19 14.02 6.14
N THR A 63 -1.14 14.67 6.65
CA THR A 63 0.17 14.71 5.99
C THR A 63 1.02 13.57 6.52
N LEU A 64 1.52 12.74 5.62
CA LEU A 64 2.45 11.65 5.89
C LEU A 64 3.88 12.15 5.60
N PRO A 65 4.82 11.99 6.55
CA PRO A 65 6.21 12.35 6.30
C PRO A 65 6.86 11.37 5.32
N ARG A 66 7.88 11.85 4.60
CA ARG A 66 8.78 11.02 3.79
C ARG A 66 9.27 9.81 4.58
N GLY A 67 9.39 8.66 3.90
CA GLY A 67 9.84 7.40 4.49
C GLY A 67 8.74 6.65 5.26
N THR A 68 7.52 7.20 5.36
CA THR A 68 6.38 6.45 5.88
C THR A 68 6.06 5.27 4.95
N ASN A 69 5.68 4.14 5.54
CA ASN A 69 5.19 2.98 4.80
C ASN A 69 3.70 3.15 4.47
N PHE A 70 3.35 2.86 3.21
CA PHE A 70 2.00 2.91 2.69
C PHE A 70 1.65 1.60 2.00
N ASN A 71 0.63 0.92 2.51
CA ASN A 71 0.12 -0.33 1.98
C ASN A 71 -0.97 -0.04 0.94
N ILE A 72 -0.75 -0.43 -0.30
CA ILE A 72 -1.60 -0.11 -1.43
C ILE A 72 -2.64 -1.21 -1.62
N TYR A 73 -3.90 -0.81 -1.80
CA TYR A 73 -5.03 -1.72 -2.06
C TYR A 73 -5.42 -1.73 -3.53
N CYS A 74 -5.58 -0.55 -4.13
CA CYS A 74 -5.96 -0.41 -5.53
C CYS A 74 -5.57 0.99 -6.05
N TYR A 75 -5.78 1.24 -7.34
CA TYR A 75 -5.58 2.56 -7.94
C TYR A 75 -6.80 3.07 -8.69
N SER A 76 -6.86 4.39 -8.85
CA SER A 76 -7.76 5.06 -9.81
C SER A 76 -7.03 6.23 -10.46
N ASN A 77 -7.57 6.72 -11.57
CA ASN A 77 -7.10 7.94 -12.21
C ASN A 77 -7.85 9.15 -11.63
N GLY A 78 -7.12 10.24 -11.43
CA GLY A 78 -7.67 11.48 -10.91
C GLY A 78 -6.95 12.70 -11.46
N GLN A 79 -6.86 13.76 -10.65
CA GLN A 79 -6.08 14.94 -11.00
C GLN A 79 -4.60 14.59 -11.16
N SER A 80 -3.91 15.29 -12.07
CA SER A 80 -2.48 15.10 -12.27
C SER A 80 -1.66 15.84 -11.20
N ILE A 81 -0.66 15.14 -10.64
CA ILE A 81 0.36 15.69 -9.76
C ILE A 81 1.71 15.46 -10.44
N ASN A 82 2.43 16.53 -10.76
CA ASN A 82 3.71 16.45 -11.49
C ASN A 82 3.64 15.63 -12.80
N GLY A 83 2.48 15.64 -13.47
CA GLY A 83 2.24 14.91 -14.71
C GLY A 83 1.71 13.48 -14.54
N ASP A 84 1.59 13.02 -13.30
CA ASP A 84 1.07 11.70 -12.96
C ASP A 84 -0.38 11.79 -12.45
N ALA A 85 -1.31 11.14 -13.15
CA ALA A 85 -2.73 11.12 -12.82
C ALA A 85 -3.15 9.93 -11.95
N ARG A 86 -2.21 9.04 -11.59
CA ARG A 86 -2.52 7.82 -10.84
C ARG A 86 -2.57 8.11 -9.35
N TRP A 87 -3.63 7.64 -8.70
CA TRP A 87 -3.83 7.72 -7.27
C TRP A 87 -4.00 6.32 -6.69
N LEU A 88 -3.39 6.11 -5.54
CA LEU A 88 -3.35 4.86 -4.81
C LEU A 88 -4.26 4.96 -3.60
N TYR A 89 -5.20 4.03 -3.48
CA TYR A 89 -5.98 3.85 -2.27
C TYR A 89 -5.26 2.87 -1.37
N GLY A 90 -5.14 3.20 -0.09
CA GLY A 90 -4.35 2.37 0.81
C GLY A 90 -4.39 2.83 2.25
N LYS A 91 -3.49 2.25 3.04
CA LYS A 91 -3.37 2.46 4.48
C LYS A 91 -1.94 2.76 4.89
N ALA A 92 -1.77 3.83 5.64
CA ALA A 92 -0.50 4.18 6.28
C ALA A 92 -0.23 3.30 7.51
N ALA A 93 1.04 3.26 7.93
CA ALA A 93 1.47 2.47 9.10
C ALA A 93 0.74 2.82 10.40
N ASP A 94 0.29 4.06 10.56
CA ASP A 94 -0.49 4.53 11.71
C ASP A 94 -1.98 4.16 11.66
N GLY A 95 -2.41 3.48 10.60
CA GLY A 95 -3.77 3.05 10.40
C GLY A 95 -4.63 3.96 9.54
N THR A 96 -4.14 5.14 9.15
CA THR A 96 -4.91 6.10 8.33
C THR A 96 -5.15 5.54 6.94
N VAL A 97 -6.41 5.52 6.50
CA VAL A 97 -6.83 5.02 5.17
C VAL A 97 -7.25 6.19 4.28
N GLY A 98 -6.91 6.13 3.00
CA GLY A 98 -7.31 7.14 2.02
C GLY A 98 -6.47 7.07 0.74
N TRP A 99 -6.61 8.13 -0.06
CA TRP A 99 -5.97 8.26 -1.37
C TRP A 99 -4.68 9.05 -1.30
N LEU A 100 -3.67 8.60 -2.02
CA LEU A 100 -2.34 9.20 -2.09
C LEU A 100 -1.84 9.13 -3.53
N ALA A 101 -1.16 10.16 -4.02
CA ALA A 101 -0.73 10.19 -5.43
C ALA A 101 0.47 9.24 -5.65
N ASP A 102 0.42 8.46 -6.73
CA ASP A 102 1.45 7.48 -7.10
C ASP A 102 2.84 8.12 -7.20
N TYR A 103 2.92 9.35 -7.73
CA TYR A 103 4.12 10.20 -7.76
C TYR A 103 4.95 10.22 -6.46
N TYR A 104 4.29 10.15 -5.29
CA TYR A 104 4.97 10.24 -3.99
C TYR A 104 5.42 8.89 -3.44
N VAL A 105 5.18 7.78 -4.15
CA VAL A 105 5.47 6.43 -3.69
C VAL A 105 6.62 5.84 -4.49
N SER A 106 7.61 5.31 -3.80
CA SER A 106 8.74 4.65 -4.45
C SER A 106 8.44 3.19 -4.74
N CYS A 107 7.90 2.91 -5.93
CA CYS A 107 7.64 1.55 -6.39
C CYS A 107 8.62 1.04 -7.47
N GLY A 108 9.68 1.78 -7.78
CA GLY A 108 10.57 1.45 -8.90
C GLY A 108 9.92 1.66 -10.27
N GLY A 109 8.85 2.46 -10.33
CA GLY A 109 7.98 2.65 -11.49
C GLY A 109 6.54 2.90 -11.02
N LEU A 110 5.56 2.50 -11.83
CA LEU A 110 4.15 2.47 -11.41
C LEU A 110 3.96 1.43 -10.30
N CYS A 111 3.28 1.80 -9.21
CA CYS A 111 3.01 0.85 -8.14
C CYS A 111 2.11 -0.30 -8.62
N PRO A 112 2.43 -1.57 -8.27
CA PRO A 112 1.68 -2.73 -8.72
C PRO A 112 0.35 -2.82 -7.94
N ALA A 113 -0.66 -2.15 -8.48
CA ALA A 113 -2.01 -2.12 -7.94
C ALA A 113 -3.00 -2.44 -9.07
N SER A 114 -4.09 -3.12 -8.74
CA SER A 114 -5.25 -3.27 -9.63
C SER A 114 -6.16 -2.03 -9.56
N PRO A 115 -6.98 -1.76 -10.60
CA PRO A 115 -8.01 -0.73 -10.52
C PRO A 115 -8.94 -0.96 -9.32
N CYS A 116 -9.41 0.11 -8.69
CA CYS A 116 -10.48 0.01 -7.69
C CYS A 116 -11.79 -0.39 -8.40
N LEU A 117 -12.57 -1.26 -7.75
CA LEU A 117 -13.86 -1.77 -8.24
C LEU A 117 -15.00 -0.80 -7.93
#